data_AF-A0A974NB37-F1
#
_entry.id   AF-A0A974NB37-F1
#
_cell.length_a   1.000
_cell.length_b   1.000
_cell.length_c   1.000
_cell.angle_alpha   90.00
_cell.angle_beta   90.00
_cell.angle_gamma   90.00
#
_symmetry.space_group_name_H-M   'P 1'
#
loop_
_entity.id
_entity.type
_entity.pdbx_description
1 polymer ?
#
loop_
_entity_poly.entity_id
_entity_poly.type
_entity_poly.pdbx_seq_one_letter_code
_entity_poly.pdbx_strand_id
1 'polypeptide(L)'
;MGENAVARHAAIEMRYLCTTTDHGGVGYSQTRRESVWGALDWAGNLVGPAEMDCSSAVAAAVSIAVHEVVPGRYADLHVPMDTWTGNMIPRLTARGWADIGDSWTGSVPDGGFRPGDLLLVAPGHVAMAVYEAPGGVGFTPDDPLLAEAQIDAACDVLGSDGDDGSPADDTGWETRVVRYSDHPYTHSASWSTCLRYTGPDTDTTTGTGTGSASSEATPPAGDGWVPPRTVRMTGIDVSSHQAGLDVAGVPCDVVVVKATEGVGFADPGWRARADAALAADRCLGLYHFARNDPPDPNDPREEANWFVSQVDPYVGRAVLVLDWEAAGGTSDTAWALAWLTRVRETTGVTPMVYTSASVVAASDWDTVSSWGYPLWVAGYPDGAPTTLATPDCPWDVDPWGAPLAWQYTSEGRVPGWDGDVDLDVVYTDPARWAELARPGWVPLETDGVWGRRTAARIRQVLGVAEDAPWETACRALQYALSWQVDAYRLQAATGTDRVPVTGVDDAITWGAFQAWWNASGVPEGHRIPVTGQCDEETIRAVQITLNHSWAGSRGLAIRP
;
A
#
# COMPACT_ATOMS: atom_id res chain seq x y z
N MET A 1 -14.14 -31.26 14.77
CA MET A 1 -15.17 -30.24 15.12
C MET A 1 -15.87 -29.91 13.83
N GLY A 2 -17.20 -29.93 13.82
CA GLY A 2 -17.99 -29.72 12.60
C GLY A 2 -17.73 -28.33 12.01
N GLU A 3 -17.87 -28.24 10.69
CA GLU A 3 -17.90 -26.98 9.95
C GLU A 3 -19.17 -26.21 10.33
N ASN A 4 -19.02 -24.96 10.78
CA ASN A 4 -20.15 -24.14 11.20
C ASN A 4 -20.99 -23.74 9.98
N ALA A 5 -22.29 -23.99 10.03
CA ALA A 5 -23.19 -23.81 8.90
C ALA A 5 -23.32 -22.33 8.48
N VAL A 6 -23.25 -21.38 9.42
CA VAL A 6 -23.24 -19.94 9.10
C VAL A 6 -21.96 -19.57 8.37
N ALA A 7 -20.80 -19.97 8.90
CA ALA A 7 -19.51 -19.69 8.27
C ALA A 7 -19.39 -20.33 6.88
N ARG A 8 -19.88 -21.57 6.74
CA ARG A 8 -20.00 -22.30 5.48
C ARG A 8 -20.87 -21.55 4.49
N HIS A 9 -22.07 -21.14 4.90
CA HIS A 9 -22.99 -20.46 4.00
C HIS A 9 -22.43 -19.09 3.58
N ALA A 10 -21.83 -18.34 4.51
CA ALA A 10 -21.19 -17.05 4.21
C ALA A 10 -20.04 -17.21 3.20
N ALA A 11 -19.23 -18.27 3.33
CA ALA A 11 -18.15 -18.56 2.39
C ALA A 11 -18.64 -18.97 1.00
N ILE A 12 -19.77 -19.70 0.92
CA ILE A 12 -20.41 -20.03 -0.36
C ILE A 12 -20.93 -18.76 -1.02
N GLU A 13 -21.61 -17.93 -0.24
CA GLU A 13 -22.22 -16.68 -0.69
C GLU A 13 -21.17 -15.67 -1.16
N MET A 14 -20.13 -15.44 -0.35
CA MET A 14 -19.04 -14.53 -0.72
C MET A 14 -18.32 -14.99 -2.00
N ARG A 15 -18.11 -16.30 -2.16
CA ARG A 15 -17.55 -16.85 -3.40
C ARG A 15 -18.48 -16.61 -4.58
N TYR A 16 -19.77 -16.85 -4.40
CA TYR A 16 -20.77 -16.61 -5.44
C TYR A 16 -20.74 -15.15 -5.88
N LEU A 17 -20.80 -14.20 -4.94
CA LEU A 17 -20.75 -12.77 -5.23
C LEU A 17 -19.47 -12.36 -5.97
N CYS A 18 -18.30 -12.95 -5.65
CA CYS A 18 -17.03 -12.58 -6.27
C CYS A 18 -16.66 -13.38 -7.55
N THR A 19 -17.54 -14.28 -8.02
CA THR A 19 -17.24 -15.13 -9.19
C THR A 19 -18.42 -15.35 -10.12
N THR A 20 -19.63 -14.91 -9.74
CA THR A 20 -20.81 -15.07 -10.56
C THR A 20 -20.75 -14.18 -11.80
N THR A 21 -21.35 -14.64 -12.89
CA THR A 21 -21.62 -13.84 -14.08
C THR A 21 -23.11 -13.50 -14.21
N ASP A 22 -23.92 -13.89 -13.22
CA ASP A 22 -25.35 -13.63 -13.21
C ASP A 22 -25.58 -12.12 -13.19
N HIS A 23 -26.47 -11.66 -14.06
CA HIS A 23 -26.75 -10.23 -14.24
C HIS A 23 -25.52 -9.36 -14.60
N GLY A 24 -24.45 -9.97 -15.11
CA GLY A 24 -23.20 -9.29 -15.42
C GLY A 24 -22.14 -9.41 -14.32
N GLY A 25 -22.40 -10.16 -13.25
CA GLY A 25 -21.52 -10.23 -12.08
C GLY A 25 -21.76 -9.08 -11.11
N VAL A 26 -20.92 -9.01 -10.06
CA VAL A 26 -21.03 -7.98 -9.02
C VAL A 26 -19.83 -7.05 -9.14
N GLY A 27 -20.10 -5.77 -9.41
CA GLY A 27 -19.06 -4.77 -9.57
C GLY A 27 -18.52 -4.25 -8.23
N TYR A 28 -17.38 -3.56 -8.27
CA TYR A 28 -16.86 -2.86 -7.10
C TYR A 28 -17.33 -1.40 -7.06
N SER A 29 -17.87 -0.95 -5.92
CA SER A 29 -18.25 0.45 -5.74
C SER A 29 -18.30 0.86 -4.27
N GLN A 30 -17.68 1.99 -3.92
CA GLN A 30 -17.85 2.59 -2.59
C GLN A 30 -19.14 3.41 -2.49
N THR A 31 -19.50 4.17 -3.52
CA THR A 31 -20.69 5.02 -3.51
C THR A 31 -21.99 4.21 -3.59
N ARG A 32 -21.97 3.06 -4.26
CA ARG A 32 -23.10 2.13 -4.39
C ARG A 32 -22.90 0.79 -3.70
N ARG A 33 -21.98 0.75 -2.72
CA ARG A 33 -21.68 -0.40 -1.87
C ARG A 33 -22.90 -1.13 -1.30
N GLU A 34 -24.02 -0.42 -1.09
CA GLU A 34 -25.24 -0.99 -0.53
C GLU A 34 -26.17 -1.62 -1.58
N SER A 35 -25.90 -1.45 -2.89
CA SER A 35 -26.80 -1.91 -3.95
C SER A 35 -26.92 -3.43 -4.01
N VAL A 36 -25.86 -4.17 -3.67
CA VAL A 36 -25.88 -5.64 -3.53
C VAL A 36 -27.01 -6.12 -2.62
N TRP A 37 -27.37 -5.38 -1.57
CA TRP A 37 -28.45 -5.75 -0.67
C TRP A 37 -29.83 -5.68 -1.30
N GLY A 38 -30.04 -4.70 -2.18
CA GLY A 38 -31.29 -4.58 -2.93
C GLY A 38 -31.38 -5.57 -4.09
N ALA A 39 -30.24 -6.10 -4.53
CA ALA A 39 -30.12 -7.01 -5.65
C ALA A 39 -30.12 -8.49 -5.25
N LEU A 40 -30.05 -8.82 -3.95
CA LEU A 40 -30.15 -10.20 -3.46
C LEU A 40 -31.58 -10.52 -3.03
N ASP A 41 -32.08 -11.70 -3.43
CA ASP A 41 -33.25 -12.29 -2.79
C ASP A 41 -32.89 -12.86 -1.41
N TRP A 42 -33.90 -13.29 -0.66
CA TRP A 42 -33.70 -13.83 0.69
C TRP A 42 -32.85 -15.11 0.72
N ALA A 43 -32.70 -15.80 -0.42
CA ALA A 43 -31.88 -17.00 -0.55
C ALA A 43 -30.45 -16.70 -1.04
N GLY A 44 -30.06 -15.42 -1.18
CA GLY A 44 -28.72 -15.01 -1.65
C GLY A 44 -28.55 -15.03 -3.17
N ASN A 45 -29.63 -15.19 -3.95
CA ASN A 45 -29.50 -15.15 -5.40
C ASN A 45 -29.61 -13.71 -5.90
N LEU A 46 -28.78 -13.35 -6.87
CA LEU A 46 -28.93 -12.08 -7.55
C LEU A 46 -30.23 -12.09 -8.35
N VAL A 47 -31.04 -11.04 -8.19
CA VAL A 47 -32.27 -10.78 -8.95
C VAL A 47 -32.10 -9.60 -9.91
N GLY A 48 -30.93 -8.98 -9.91
CA GLY A 48 -30.55 -7.89 -10.78
C GLY A 48 -29.05 -7.59 -10.67
N PRO A 49 -28.57 -6.61 -11.46
CA PRO A 49 -27.20 -6.11 -11.36
C PRO A 49 -26.91 -5.55 -9.96
N ALA A 50 -25.67 -5.65 -9.51
CA ALA A 50 -25.24 -5.29 -8.16
C ALA A 50 -23.81 -4.75 -8.13
N GLU A 51 -23.55 -3.85 -7.18
CA GLU A 51 -22.23 -3.35 -6.83
C GLU A 51 -21.99 -3.47 -5.32
N MET A 52 -20.73 -3.67 -4.90
CA MET A 52 -20.32 -3.77 -3.50
C MET A 52 -18.90 -3.26 -3.28
N ASP A 53 -18.54 -2.86 -2.07
CA ASP A 53 -17.13 -2.77 -1.64
C ASP A 53 -16.72 -4.01 -0.83
N CYS A 54 -15.44 -4.12 -0.45
CA CYS A 54 -14.92 -5.27 0.32
C CYS A 54 -15.75 -5.56 1.59
N SER A 55 -16.26 -4.53 2.24
CA SER A 55 -16.90 -4.63 3.55
C SER A 55 -18.40 -4.90 3.49
N SER A 56 -19.08 -4.37 2.49
CA SER A 56 -20.49 -4.62 2.16
C SER A 56 -20.66 -6.01 1.55
N ALA A 57 -19.68 -6.51 0.79
CA ALA A 57 -19.61 -7.90 0.34
C ALA A 57 -19.67 -8.87 1.53
N VAL A 58 -18.79 -8.67 2.52
CA VAL A 58 -18.79 -9.46 3.76
C VAL A 58 -20.09 -9.30 4.54
N ALA A 59 -20.60 -8.07 4.64
CA ALA A 59 -21.84 -7.81 5.38
C ALA A 59 -23.06 -8.51 4.75
N ALA A 60 -23.17 -8.50 3.43
CA ALA A 60 -24.22 -9.18 2.68
C ALA A 60 -24.10 -10.71 2.85
N ALA A 61 -22.92 -11.27 2.59
CA ALA A 61 -22.68 -12.71 2.67
C ALA A 61 -22.97 -13.29 4.07
N VAL A 62 -22.53 -12.60 5.13
CA VAL A 62 -22.81 -13.02 6.51
C VAL A 62 -24.30 -12.89 6.85
N SER A 63 -25.00 -11.90 6.31
CA SER A 63 -26.42 -11.68 6.64
C SER A 63 -27.34 -12.67 5.95
N ILE A 64 -27.07 -13.03 4.68
CA ILE A 64 -27.73 -14.14 4.00
C ILE A 64 -27.49 -15.46 4.76
N ALA A 65 -26.23 -15.73 5.14
CA ALA A 65 -25.90 -16.93 5.91
C ALA A 65 -26.68 -17.02 7.23
N VAL A 66 -26.77 -15.92 7.97
CA VAL A 66 -27.56 -15.85 9.21
C VAL A 66 -29.05 -16.09 8.94
N HIS A 67 -29.59 -15.50 7.87
CA HIS A 67 -30.99 -15.70 7.49
C HIS A 67 -31.30 -17.17 7.25
N GLU A 68 -30.51 -17.81 6.41
CA GLU A 68 -30.72 -19.18 5.93
C GLU A 68 -30.45 -20.24 7.01
N VAL A 69 -29.47 -19.99 7.88
CA VAL A 69 -28.98 -21.01 8.83
C VAL A 69 -29.56 -20.83 10.23
N VAL A 70 -29.95 -19.61 10.62
CA VAL A 70 -30.44 -19.32 11.97
C VAL A 70 -31.82 -18.66 11.93
N PRO A 71 -32.89 -19.44 11.65
CA PRO A 71 -34.24 -18.92 11.52
C PRO A 71 -34.66 -18.06 12.72
N GLY A 72 -35.23 -16.89 12.45
CA GLY A 72 -35.75 -15.98 13.49
C GLY A 72 -34.69 -15.15 14.23
N ARG A 73 -33.40 -15.28 13.90
CA ARG A 73 -32.31 -14.49 14.53
C ARG A 73 -31.70 -13.43 13.63
N TYR A 74 -32.24 -13.23 12.43
CA TYR A 74 -31.76 -12.20 11.49
C TYR A 74 -31.68 -10.80 12.11
N ALA A 75 -32.71 -10.38 12.85
CA ALA A 75 -32.73 -9.07 13.50
C ALA A 75 -31.55 -8.85 14.48
N ASP A 76 -31.07 -9.93 15.11
CA ASP A 76 -29.99 -9.86 16.10
C ASP A 76 -28.60 -10.02 15.48
N LEU A 77 -28.50 -10.82 14.41
CA LEU A 77 -27.23 -11.34 13.90
C LEU A 77 -26.86 -10.83 12.50
N HIS A 78 -27.77 -10.16 11.78
CA HIS A 78 -27.43 -9.51 10.51
C HIS A 78 -26.39 -8.41 10.73
N VAL A 79 -25.49 -8.26 9.76
CA VAL A 79 -24.48 -7.21 9.75
C VAL A 79 -25.12 -5.95 9.15
N PRO A 80 -25.11 -4.79 9.84
CA PRO A 80 -25.78 -3.59 9.32
C PRO A 80 -25.12 -3.06 8.04
N MET A 81 -25.89 -2.39 7.18
CA MET A 81 -25.43 -1.95 5.86
C MET A 81 -24.32 -0.87 5.91
N ASP A 82 -24.34 -0.02 6.94
CA ASP A 82 -23.32 0.99 7.21
C ASP A 82 -22.01 0.42 7.80
N THR A 83 -21.79 -0.90 7.65
CA THR A 83 -20.56 -1.57 8.09
C THR A 83 -19.46 -1.30 7.07
N TRP A 84 -18.35 -0.74 7.51
CA TRP A 84 -17.14 -0.54 6.72
C TRP A 84 -15.91 -0.99 7.50
N THR A 85 -14.73 -1.10 6.88
CA THR A 85 -13.55 -1.74 7.49
C THR A 85 -13.17 -1.18 8.86
N GLY A 86 -13.36 0.13 9.11
CA GLY A 86 -13.04 0.78 10.38
C GLY A 86 -14.01 0.50 11.52
N ASN A 87 -15.24 0.03 11.24
CA ASN A 87 -16.22 -0.34 12.27
C ASN A 87 -16.60 -1.83 12.25
N MET A 88 -16.02 -2.61 11.33
CA MET A 88 -16.37 -4.00 11.09
C MET A 88 -16.03 -4.94 12.26
N ILE A 89 -14.85 -4.79 12.87
CA ILE A 89 -14.42 -5.64 14.00
C ILE A 89 -15.43 -5.60 15.16
N PRO A 90 -15.78 -4.43 15.74
CA PRO A 90 -16.76 -4.38 16.83
C PRO A 90 -18.16 -4.86 16.41
N ARG A 91 -18.53 -4.72 15.13
CA ARG A 91 -19.85 -5.17 14.63
C ARG A 91 -19.94 -6.69 14.51
N LEU A 92 -18.93 -7.31 13.92
CA LEU A 92 -18.90 -8.76 13.74
C LEU A 92 -18.70 -9.48 15.07
N THR A 93 -17.86 -8.93 15.96
CA THR A 93 -17.65 -9.54 17.28
C THR A 93 -18.92 -9.56 18.13
N ALA A 94 -19.74 -8.52 18.07
CA ALA A 94 -21.07 -8.50 18.70
C ALA A 94 -22.05 -9.54 18.13
N ARG A 95 -21.73 -10.18 16.99
CA ARG A 95 -22.60 -11.11 16.25
C ARG A 95 -22.02 -12.53 16.17
N GLY A 96 -21.08 -12.83 17.07
CA GLY A 96 -20.54 -14.19 17.22
C GLY A 96 -19.26 -14.45 16.43
N TRP A 97 -18.63 -13.44 15.84
CA TRP A 97 -17.24 -13.56 15.39
C TRP A 97 -16.28 -13.39 16.57
N ALA A 98 -15.21 -14.16 16.60
CA ALA A 98 -14.13 -14.00 17.54
C ALA A 98 -12.89 -13.52 16.79
N ASP A 99 -12.22 -12.51 17.31
CA ASP A 99 -10.86 -12.20 16.88
C ASP A 99 -9.95 -13.32 17.34
N ILE A 100 -9.37 -14.00 16.36
CA ILE A 100 -8.46 -15.11 16.56
C ILE A 100 -7.05 -14.76 16.07
N GLY A 101 -6.81 -13.54 15.57
CA GLY A 101 -5.53 -13.10 15.01
C GLY A 101 -4.35 -13.20 16.00
N ASP A 102 -4.61 -12.94 17.29
CA ASP A 102 -3.60 -13.09 18.35
C ASP A 102 -3.52 -14.52 18.95
N SER A 103 -4.36 -15.44 18.47
CA SER A 103 -4.52 -16.78 19.08
C SER A 103 -3.70 -17.89 18.40
N TRP A 104 -3.14 -17.65 17.23
CA TRP A 104 -2.19 -18.57 16.60
C TRP A 104 -0.83 -17.93 16.38
N THR A 105 0.16 -18.80 16.27
CA THR A 105 1.53 -18.45 15.96
C THR A 105 1.86 -19.17 14.65
N GLY A 106 1.94 -18.47 13.52
CA GLY A 106 2.16 -19.07 12.18
C GLY A 106 1.44 -18.33 11.06
N SER A 107 1.65 -18.74 9.81
CA SER A 107 1.01 -18.13 8.64
C SER A 107 -0.47 -18.51 8.46
N VAL A 108 -0.98 -19.41 9.31
CA VAL A 108 -2.35 -19.89 9.29
C VAL A 108 -2.82 -20.22 10.71
N PRO A 109 -4.13 -20.17 10.99
CA PRO A 109 -4.70 -20.55 12.28
C PRO A 109 -4.36 -21.98 12.72
N ASP A 110 -4.41 -22.27 14.02
CA ASP A 110 -4.32 -23.65 14.54
C ASP A 110 -5.43 -24.52 13.94
N GLY A 111 -5.03 -25.59 13.24
CA GLY A 111 -5.94 -26.43 12.47
C GLY A 111 -6.37 -25.81 11.13
N GLY A 112 -5.62 -24.81 10.66
CA GLY A 112 -5.80 -24.08 9.41
C GLY A 112 -6.93 -23.04 9.47
N PHE A 113 -7.05 -22.29 8.38
CA PHE A 113 -8.22 -21.49 8.09
C PHE A 113 -9.47 -22.37 8.07
N ARG A 114 -10.62 -21.72 8.19
CA ARG A 114 -11.93 -22.33 8.00
C ARG A 114 -12.69 -21.51 6.97
N PRO A 115 -13.59 -22.13 6.20
CA PRO A 115 -14.50 -21.40 5.35
C PRO A 115 -15.22 -20.33 6.18
N GLY A 116 -15.15 -19.10 5.69
CA GLY A 116 -15.75 -17.93 6.30
C GLY A 116 -14.77 -17.10 7.10
N ASP A 117 -13.59 -17.60 7.49
CA ASP A 117 -12.61 -16.79 8.21
C ASP A 117 -12.31 -15.48 7.45
N LEU A 118 -12.34 -14.35 8.16
CA LEU A 118 -12.17 -13.03 7.59
C LEU A 118 -10.78 -12.51 7.91
N LEU A 119 -10.01 -12.11 6.91
CA LEU A 119 -8.72 -11.44 7.08
C LEU A 119 -8.89 -9.95 6.83
N LEU A 120 -8.45 -9.11 7.78
CA LEU A 120 -8.63 -7.66 7.72
C LEU A 120 -7.30 -6.92 7.76
N VAL A 121 -7.28 -5.77 7.10
CA VAL A 121 -6.34 -4.66 7.32
C VAL A 121 -7.18 -3.49 7.83
N ALA A 122 -7.04 -3.13 9.10
CA ALA A 122 -7.92 -2.14 9.74
C ALA A 122 -7.21 -0.79 10.00
N PRO A 123 -7.78 0.34 9.52
CA PRO A 123 -8.75 0.44 8.41
C PRO A 123 -8.06 0.10 7.07
N GLY A 124 -8.81 -0.30 6.06
CA GLY A 124 -8.24 -0.53 4.73
C GLY A 124 -8.96 -1.59 3.90
N HIS A 125 -8.94 -2.85 4.34
CA HIS A 125 -9.40 -3.96 3.50
C HIS A 125 -9.93 -5.15 4.29
N VAL A 126 -10.79 -5.97 3.66
CA VAL A 126 -11.21 -7.27 4.16
C VAL A 126 -11.37 -8.29 3.03
N ALA A 127 -10.94 -9.52 3.28
CA ALA A 127 -11.18 -10.67 2.41
C ALA A 127 -11.71 -11.86 3.23
N MET A 128 -12.44 -12.77 2.58
CA MET A 128 -12.99 -13.98 3.23
C MET A 128 -12.35 -15.24 2.67
N ALA A 129 -11.96 -16.17 3.54
CA ALA A 129 -11.54 -17.51 3.14
C ALA A 129 -12.74 -18.31 2.60
N VAL A 130 -12.67 -18.75 1.35
CA VAL A 130 -13.75 -19.44 0.64
C VAL A 130 -13.32 -20.80 0.10
N TYR A 131 -14.30 -21.58 -0.35
CA TYR A 131 -14.11 -22.89 -0.97
C TYR A 131 -13.43 -22.80 -2.34
N GLU A 132 -12.87 -23.92 -2.79
CA GLU A 132 -12.19 -24.07 -4.08
C GLU A 132 -13.15 -23.99 -5.28
N ALA A 133 -14.38 -24.47 -5.08
CA ALA A 133 -15.40 -24.56 -6.10
C ALA A 133 -16.80 -24.20 -5.56
N PRO A 134 -17.74 -23.81 -6.45
CA PRO A 134 -19.12 -23.49 -6.07
C PRO A 134 -19.82 -24.60 -5.27
N GLY A 135 -20.78 -24.22 -4.43
CA GLY A 135 -21.55 -25.16 -3.59
C GLY A 135 -20.83 -25.64 -2.34
N GLY A 136 -19.67 -25.08 -2.02
CA GLY A 136 -18.90 -25.41 -0.83
C GLY A 136 -18.00 -26.62 -1.01
N VAL A 137 -17.40 -26.76 -2.20
CA VAL A 137 -16.60 -27.93 -2.57
C VAL A 137 -15.11 -27.60 -2.51
N GLY A 138 -14.38 -28.39 -1.73
CA GLY A 138 -12.94 -28.27 -1.57
C GLY A 138 -12.57 -27.08 -0.70
N PHE A 139 -11.59 -27.26 0.19
CA PHE A 139 -11.04 -26.19 0.98
C PHE A 139 -9.62 -26.59 1.39
N THR A 140 -8.68 -25.66 1.28
CA THR A 140 -7.28 -25.87 1.64
C THR A 140 -6.98 -25.05 2.89
N PRO A 141 -7.04 -25.63 4.11
CA PRO A 141 -6.91 -24.87 5.35
C PRO A 141 -5.61 -24.10 5.48
N ASP A 142 -4.54 -24.58 4.85
CA ASP A 142 -3.23 -23.96 4.94
C ASP A 142 -2.97 -22.91 3.84
N ASP A 143 -3.85 -22.85 2.83
CA ASP A 143 -3.74 -21.92 1.70
C ASP A 143 -5.10 -21.74 1.00
N PRO A 144 -6.10 -21.19 1.69
CA PRO A 144 -7.44 -21.08 1.15
C PRO A 144 -7.48 -20.09 -0.02
N LEU A 145 -8.53 -20.14 -0.83
CA LEU A 145 -8.87 -19.01 -1.68
C LEU A 145 -9.46 -17.90 -0.81
N LEU A 146 -9.07 -16.66 -1.09
CA LEU A 146 -9.64 -15.46 -0.53
C LEU A 146 -10.55 -14.81 -1.58
N ALA A 147 -11.81 -14.60 -1.23
CA ALA A 147 -12.76 -13.83 -2.03
C ALA A 147 -12.80 -12.39 -1.54
N GLU A 148 -12.73 -11.44 -2.48
CA GLU A 148 -12.68 -10.01 -2.19
C GLU A 148 -13.21 -9.15 -3.34
N ALA A 149 -13.67 -7.95 -2.99
CA ALA A 149 -13.89 -6.84 -3.90
C ALA A 149 -12.77 -5.83 -3.60
N GLN A 150 -11.89 -5.54 -4.55
CA GLN A 150 -10.64 -4.81 -4.25
C GLN A 150 -10.52 -3.47 -4.98
N ILE A 151 -10.97 -3.41 -6.22
CA ILE A 151 -10.63 -2.32 -7.14
C ILE A 151 -11.81 -2.16 -8.12
N ASP A 152 -12.27 -0.93 -8.40
CA ASP A 152 -13.32 -0.66 -9.40
C ASP A 152 -12.85 -0.86 -10.86
N ALA A 153 -13.77 -0.75 -11.81
CA ALA A 153 -13.51 -0.86 -13.25
C ALA A 153 -12.41 0.10 -13.78
N ALA A 154 -12.14 1.18 -13.03
CA ALA A 154 -11.17 2.22 -13.34
C ALA A 154 -9.84 2.05 -12.56
N CYS A 155 -9.61 0.89 -11.95
CA CYS A 155 -8.45 0.59 -11.11
C CYS A 155 -8.42 1.34 -9.76
N ASP A 156 -9.52 1.94 -9.30
CA ASP A 156 -9.56 2.71 -8.05
C ASP A 156 -9.95 1.89 -6.81
N VAL A 157 -9.22 2.12 -5.72
CA VAL A 157 -9.43 1.51 -4.39
C VAL A 157 -10.36 2.36 -3.52
N LEU A 158 -10.56 3.64 -3.86
CA LEU A 158 -11.47 4.56 -3.18
C LEU A 158 -12.89 4.58 -3.77
N GLY A 159 -13.08 3.92 -4.92
CA GLY A 159 -14.35 3.75 -5.59
C GLY A 159 -14.82 5.08 -6.17
N SER A 160 -14.85 5.14 -7.49
CA SER A 160 -15.27 6.32 -8.26
C SER A 160 -16.46 7.07 -7.62
N ASP A 161 -16.25 8.38 -7.47
CA ASP A 161 -17.27 9.36 -7.08
C ASP A 161 -18.30 9.46 -8.23
N GLY A 162 -19.22 8.51 -8.26
CA GLY A 162 -20.36 8.42 -9.17
C GLY A 162 -20.18 7.47 -10.34
N ASP A 163 -21.10 6.51 -10.47
CA ASP A 163 -21.45 5.81 -11.72
C ASP A 163 -20.26 5.65 -12.69
N ASP A 164 -19.48 4.58 -12.58
CA ASP A 164 -18.60 4.14 -13.68
C ASP A 164 -19.39 3.84 -14.99
N GLY A 165 -20.72 3.98 -14.94
CA GLY A 165 -21.65 3.79 -16.03
C GLY A 165 -22.19 2.37 -16.06
N SER A 166 -21.80 1.52 -15.11
CA SER A 166 -22.19 0.13 -15.04
C SER A 166 -22.96 -0.20 -13.76
N PRO A 167 -23.94 -1.11 -13.84
CA PRO A 167 -24.56 -1.68 -12.67
C PRO A 167 -24.03 -3.10 -12.32
N ALA A 168 -22.95 -3.59 -12.97
CA ALA A 168 -22.40 -4.97 -12.83
C ALA A 168 -20.86 -5.04 -13.01
N ASP A 169 -20.26 -6.23 -12.90
CA ASP A 169 -18.81 -6.45 -13.14
C ASP A 169 -18.49 -6.43 -14.65
N ASP A 170 -18.13 -5.26 -15.17
CA ASP A 170 -17.89 -5.07 -16.60
C ASP A 170 -16.47 -5.40 -17.04
N THR A 171 -15.55 -5.57 -16.10
CA THR A 171 -14.13 -5.79 -16.36
C THR A 171 -13.68 -7.23 -16.14
N GLY A 172 -14.44 -8.00 -15.36
CA GLY A 172 -14.16 -9.38 -14.99
C GLY A 172 -13.05 -9.52 -13.96
N TRP A 173 -12.68 -8.44 -13.26
CA TRP A 173 -11.64 -8.44 -12.23
C TRP A 173 -11.91 -7.53 -11.02
N GLU A 174 -13.03 -6.80 -10.99
CA GLU A 174 -13.42 -5.94 -9.86
C GLU A 174 -13.63 -6.72 -8.55
N THR A 175 -14.16 -7.92 -8.71
CA THR A 175 -14.21 -8.94 -7.67
C THR A 175 -13.39 -10.13 -8.12
N ARG A 176 -12.78 -10.84 -7.15
CA ARG A 176 -11.93 -11.98 -7.47
C ARG A 176 -11.86 -13.00 -6.36
N VAL A 177 -11.32 -14.15 -6.74
CA VAL A 177 -10.75 -15.14 -5.81
C VAL A 177 -9.26 -15.30 -6.08
N VAL A 178 -8.44 -15.21 -5.05
CA VAL A 178 -6.97 -15.33 -5.13
C VAL A 178 -6.48 -16.26 -4.02
N ARG A 179 -5.38 -16.98 -4.24
CA ARG A 179 -4.80 -17.81 -3.17
C ARG A 179 -4.32 -16.92 -2.03
N TYR A 180 -4.53 -17.39 -0.80
CA TYR A 180 -3.99 -16.75 0.39
C TYR A 180 -2.48 -16.53 0.26
N SER A 181 -1.74 -17.51 -0.22
CA SER A 181 -0.29 -17.45 -0.44
C SER A 181 0.16 -16.49 -1.54
N ASP A 182 -0.71 -16.19 -2.51
CA ASP A 182 -0.47 -15.25 -3.62
C ASP A 182 -1.00 -13.83 -3.33
N HIS A 183 -1.65 -13.64 -2.18
CA HIS A 183 -2.29 -12.37 -1.85
C HIS A 183 -1.25 -11.31 -1.46
N PRO A 184 -1.31 -10.06 -1.99
CA PRO A 184 -0.33 -9.00 -1.67
C PRO A 184 -0.15 -8.75 -0.17
N TYR A 185 -1.24 -8.67 0.60
CA TYR A 185 -1.17 -8.51 2.06
C TYR A 185 -0.62 -9.73 2.81
N THR A 186 -0.63 -10.92 2.21
CA THR A 186 0.08 -12.09 2.75
C THR A 186 1.58 -11.94 2.50
N HIS A 187 1.99 -11.58 1.28
CA HIS A 187 3.39 -11.33 0.95
C HIS A 187 4.00 -10.20 1.78
N SER A 188 3.23 -9.16 2.08
CA SER A 188 3.65 -8.02 2.90
C SER A 188 3.34 -8.18 4.39
N ALA A 189 2.90 -9.36 4.86
CA ALA A 189 2.53 -9.62 6.26
C ALA A 189 1.68 -8.50 6.89
N SER A 190 0.75 -7.95 6.10
CA SER A 190 0.04 -6.71 6.42
C SER A 190 -1.35 -6.93 7.02
N TRP A 191 -1.85 -8.17 7.00
CA TRP A 191 -3.05 -8.56 7.73
C TRP A 191 -2.93 -8.19 9.21
N SER A 192 -3.87 -7.38 9.70
CA SER A 192 -3.88 -6.92 11.09
C SER A 192 -4.73 -7.81 12.00
N THR A 193 -5.72 -8.49 11.44
CA THR A 193 -6.73 -9.23 12.22
C THR A 193 -7.25 -10.41 11.42
N CYS A 194 -7.62 -11.48 12.11
CA CYS A 194 -8.42 -12.53 11.52
C CYS A 194 -9.62 -12.85 12.42
N LEU A 195 -10.83 -12.78 11.87
CA LEU A 195 -12.06 -13.09 12.59
C LEU A 195 -12.56 -14.47 12.19
N ARG A 196 -13.04 -15.26 13.15
CA ARG A 196 -13.73 -16.54 12.92
C ARG A 196 -15.07 -16.59 13.57
N TYR A 197 -16.05 -17.15 12.86
CA TYR A 197 -17.37 -17.32 13.42
C TYR A 197 -17.37 -18.42 14.50
N THR A 198 -17.81 -18.03 15.69
CA THR A 198 -18.00 -18.87 16.87
C THR A 198 -19.45 -18.81 17.39
N GLY A 199 -20.33 -18.16 16.64
CA GLY A 199 -21.73 -17.97 16.99
C GLY A 199 -22.60 -19.23 16.78
N PRO A 200 -23.92 -19.09 16.99
CA PRO A 200 -24.86 -20.20 16.89
C PRO A 200 -24.83 -20.94 15.54
N ASP A 201 -25.02 -22.25 15.57
CA ASP A 201 -24.86 -23.15 14.41
C ASP A 201 -26.12 -24.01 14.19
N THR A 202 -27.27 -23.35 14.00
CA THR A 202 -28.66 -23.85 14.12
C THR A 202 -29.24 -23.77 15.55
N ASP A 203 -30.51 -23.35 15.65
CA ASP A 203 -31.18 -22.90 16.89
C ASP A 203 -31.05 -23.84 18.09
N THR A 204 -30.40 -23.36 19.15
CA THR A 204 -30.67 -23.80 20.52
C THR A 204 -30.89 -22.58 21.42
N THR A 205 -32.12 -22.10 21.44
CA THR A 205 -32.64 -21.24 22.50
C THR A 205 -32.57 -21.99 23.85
N THR A 206 -31.67 -21.59 24.75
CA THR A 206 -31.86 -21.51 26.21
C THR A 206 -30.58 -21.04 26.94
N GLY A 207 -30.69 -20.03 27.81
CA GLY A 207 -29.78 -19.87 28.95
C GLY A 207 -29.06 -18.52 29.14
N THR A 208 -29.80 -17.55 29.70
CA THR A 208 -29.39 -16.49 30.64
C THR A 208 -27.89 -16.23 30.96
N GLY A 209 -27.46 -14.98 30.81
CA GLY A 209 -26.27 -14.43 31.47
C GLY A 209 -26.10 -12.93 31.22
N THR A 210 -26.07 -12.16 32.31
CA THR A 210 -26.16 -10.69 32.40
C THR A 210 -24.81 -9.94 32.34
N GLY A 211 -24.86 -8.68 31.89
CA GLY A 211 -23.90 -7.59 32.21
C GLY A 211 -22.87 -7.33 31.10
N SER A 212 -22.41 -6.12 30.80
CA SER A 212 -22.61 -4.78 31.36
C SER A 212 -22.12 -3.77 30.30
N ALA A 213 -22.73 -2.60 30.25
CA ALA A 213 -22.28 -1.45 29.45
C ALA A 213 -20.96 -0.85 30.01
N SER A 214 -20.11 -0.35 29.11
CA SER A 214 -19.05 0.64 29.35
C SER A 214 -18.53 1.12 27.98
N SER A 215 -19.09 2.20 27.44
CA SER A 215 -18.59 3.59 27.50
C SER A 215 -17.36 3.82 26.61
N GLU A 216 -17.63 4.26 25.38
CA GLU A 216 -16.66 4.87 24.47
C GLU A 216 -15.96 6.06 25.15
N ALA A 217 -14.64 6.02 25.15
CA ALA A 217 -13.80 7.18 25.39
C ALA A 217 -13.31 7.69 24.02
N THR A 218 -13.64 8.95 23.73
CA THR A 218 -13.20 9.70 22.56
C THR A 218 -11.67 9.89 22.57
N PRO A 219 -10.94 9.62 21.48
CA PRO A 219 -9.56 10.06 21.33
C PRO A 219 -9.51 11.59 21.10
N PRO A 220 -8.54 12.30 21.70
CA PRO A 220 -8.36 13.73 21.45
C PRO A 220 -7.91 13.99 20.00
N ALA A 221 -8.33 15.15 19.49
CA ALA A 221 -7.91 15.70 18.22
C ALA A 221 -6.37 15.71 18.10
N GLY A 222 -5.85 15.14 17.01
CA GLY A 222 -4.44 15.22 16.67
C GLY A 222 -4.09 16.67 16.35
N ASP A 223 -3.16 17.22 17.10
CA ASP A 223 -2.52 18.50 16.81
C ASP A 223 -1.78 18.38 15.48
N GLY A 224 -2.22 19.16 14.49
CA GLY A 224 -1.59 19.27 13.18
C GLY A 224 -0.12 19.64 13.32
N TRP A 225 0.74 18.71 12.91
CA TRP A 225 2.17 18.95 12.83
C TRP A 225 2.52 19.48 11.44
N VAL A 226 2.88 20.76 11.36
CA VAL A 226 3.53 21.37 10.19
C VAL A 226 4.94 21.77 10.60
N PRO A 227 6.01 21.20 10.01
CA PRO A 227 7.36 21.62 10.33
C PRO A 227 7.64 23.03 9.76
N PRO A 228 8.29 23.92 10.52
CA PRO A 228 8.69 25.23 10.02
C PRO A 228 9.85 25.08 9.00
N ARG A 229 9.63 25.46 7.73
CA ARG A 229 10.62 25.44 6.65
C ARG A 229 11.26 26.81 6.46
N THR A 230 12.38 27.08 7.12
CA THR A 230 13.14 28.34 6.98
C THR A 230 14.20 28.31 5.87
N VAL A 231 14.39 27.17 5.19
CA VAL A 231 15.35 27.00 4.09
C VAL A 231 14.60 26.69 2.80
N ARG A 232 14.98 27.38 1.71
CA ARG A 232 14.38 27.26 0.37
C ARG A 232 15.47 27.26 -0.68
N MET A 233 15.26 26.49 -1.73
CA MET A 233 16.15 26.35 -2.88
C MET A 233 15.46 26.86 -4.13
N THR A 234 16.23 27.49 -5.01
CA THR A 234 15.78 27.88 -6.35
C THR A 234 16.01 26.73 -7.33
N GLY A 235 15.07 26.51 -8.25
CA GLY A 235 15.14 25.43 -9.22
C GLY A 235 14.76 25.84 -10.63
N ILE A 236 15.15 25.00 -11.57
CA ILE A 236 14.60 24.95 -12.93
C ILE A 236 14.22 23.51 -13.25
N ASP A 237 13.25 23.31 -14.11
CA ASP A 237 13.05 22.06 -14.82
C ASP A 237 13.18 22.24 -16.34
N VAL A 238 13.72 21.21 -17.00
CA VAL A 238 14.13 21.30 -18.40
C VAL A 238 13.87 20.00 -19.16
N SER A 239 13.60 20.13 -20.45
CA SER A 239 13.45 19.02 -21.38
C SER A 239 14.28 19.26 -22.65
N SER A 240 14.04 18.47 -23.69
CA SER A 240 14.55 18.75 -25.04
C SER A 240 14.04 20.07 -25.62
N HIS A 241 12.99 20.69 -25.07
CA HIS A 241 12.56 22.05 -25.47
C HIS A 241 13.61 23.12 -25.13
N GLN A 242 14.44 22.91 -24.11
CA GLN A 242 15.56 23.79 -23.74
C GLN A 242 16.90 23.27 -24.30
N ALA A 243 16.88 22.58 -25.45
CA ALA A 243 18.10 22.11 -26.10
C ALA A 243 19.08 23.27 -26.34
N GLY A 244 20.29 23.15 -25.78
CA GLY A 244 21.35 24.16 -25.87
C GLY A 244 21.52 25.05 -24.64
N LEU A 245 20.60 24.99 -23.66
CA LEU A 245 20.76 25.66 -22.37
C LEU A 245 21.95 25.06 -21.58
N ASP A 246 22.86 25.92 -21.13
CA ASP A 246 23.93 25.53 -20.20
C ASP A 246 23.39 25.44 -18.77
N VAL A 247 22.82 24.28 -18.42
CA VAL A 247 22.24 24.03 -17.09
C VAL A 247 23.26 24.17 -15.95
N ALA A 248 24.56 23.96 -16.20
CA ALA A 248 25.61 24.11 -15.20
C ALA A 248 25.87 25.60 -14.88
N GLY A 249 25.71 26.46 -15.89
CA GLY A 249 25.88 27.91 -15.79
C GLY A 249 24.71 28.65 -15.14
N VAL A 250 23.53 28.01 -14.99
CA VAL A 250 22.37 28.62 -14.33
C VAL A 250 22.62 28.72 -12.81
N PRO A 251 22.42 29.90 -12.18
CA PRO A 251 22.69 30.09 -10.76
C PRO A 251 21.51 29.60 -9.88
N CYS A 252 21.07 28.36 -10.08
CA CYS A 252 20.04 27.69 -9.26
C CYS A 252 20.64 26.62 -8.36
N ASP A 253 19.86 26.11 -7.41
CA ASP A 253 20.25 25.04 -6.50
C ASP A 253 19.81 23.66 -7.02
N VAL A 254 18.65 23.60 -7.68
CA VAL A 254 18.00 22.37 -8.17
C VAL A 254 17.85 22.43 -9.70
N VAL A 255 18.07 21.29 -10.36
CA VAL A 255 17.77 21.08 -11.79
C VAL A 255 16.98 19.79 -11.93
N VAL A 256 15.77 19.85 -12.44
CA VAL A 256 14.95 18.66 -12.75
C VAL A 256 14.94 18.44 -14.27
N VAL A 257 15.25 17.23 -14.74
CA VAL A 257 15.42 16.96 -16.18
C VAL A 257 14.42 15.90 -16.66
N LYS A 258 13.72 16.15 -17.76
CA LYS A 258 12.90 15.13 -18.44
C LYS A 258 13.79 13.97 -18.86
N ALA A 259 13.49 12.76 -18.41
CA ALA A 259 14.24 11.57 -18.78
C ALA A 259 13.50 10.73 -19.83
N THR A 260 12.22 10.45 -19.60
CA THR A 260 11.41 9.59 -20.48
C THR A 260 9.96 10.07 -20.56
N GLU A 261 9.22 9.50 -21.50
CA GLU A 261 7.80 9.72 -21.72
C GLU A 261 7.18 8.43 -22.25
N GLY A 262 6.03 8.02 -21.72
CA GLY A 262 5.36 6.79 -22.15
C GLY A 262 6.27 5.56 -22.14
N VAL A 263 6.01 4.61 -23.04
CA VAL A 263 6.89 3.46 -23.28
C VAL A 263 7.76 3.69 -24.52
N GLY A 264 9.09 3.66 -24.34
CA GLY A 264 10.06 3.65 -25.44
C GLY A 264 10.63 5.01 -25.87
N PHE A 265 10.12 6.13 -25.35
CA PHE A 265 10.74 7.45 -25.58
C PHE A 265 11.68 7.84 -24.43
N ALA A 266 12.87 8.30 -24.80
CA ALA A 266 13.83 8.91 -23.90
C ALA A 266 14.20 10.31 -24.43
N ASP A 267 14.18 11.32 -23.56
CA ASP A 267 14.32 12.70 -24.00
C ASP A 267 15.74 12.99 -24.55
N PRO A 268 15.87 13.56 -25.76
CA PRO A 268 17.17 13.82 -26.36
C PRO A 268 18.10 14.67 -25.49
N GLY A 269 19.25 14.09 -25.12
CA GLY A 269 20.29 14.78 -24.35
C GLY A 269 20.07 14.83 -22.84
N TRP A 270 19.06 14.13 -22.30
CA TRP A 270 18.76 14.17 -20.86
C TRP A 270 19.95 13.79 -19.98
N ARG A 271 20.69 12.73 -20.34
CA ARG A 271 21.87 12.28 -19.58
C ARG A 271 22.95 13.35 -19.51
N ALA A 272 23.21 14.04 -20.62
CA ALA A 272 24.21 15.10 -20.67
C ALA A 272 23.81 16.29 -19.76
N ARG A 273 22.53 16.65 -19.71
CA ARG A 273 22.02 17.69 -18.79
C ARG A 273 22.09 17.24 -17.33
N ALA A 274 21.70 16.00 -17.03
CA ALA A 274 21.78 15.42 -15.69
C ALA A 274 23.23 15.38 -15.17
N ASP A 275 24.17 14.90 -16.00
CA ASP A 275 25.59 14.85 -15.67
C ASP A 275 26.19 16.25 -15.48
N ALA A 276 25.79 17.23 -16.30
CA ALA A 276 26.23 18.61 -16.17
C ALA A 276 25.73 19.26 -14.87
N ALA A 277 24.47 19.02 -14.49
CA ALA A 277 23.91 19.50 -13.22
C ALA A 277 24.67 18.91 -12.02
N LEU A 278 24.91 17.59 -12.04
CA LEU A 278 25.66 16.91 -10.98
C LEU A 278 27.12 17.37 -10.91
N ALA A 279 27.77 17.61 -12.06
CA ALA A 279 29.14 18.11 -12.12
C ALA A 279 29.29 19.56 -11.62
N ALA A 280 28.19 20.32 -11.61
CA ALA A 280 28.09 21.66 -11.05
C ALA A 280 27.58 21.67 -9.60
N ASP A 281 27.59 20.53 -8.91
CA ASP A 281 27.12 20.35 -7.53
C ASP A 281 25.65 20.77 -7.31
N ARG A 282 24.80 20.64 -8.34
CA ARG A 282 23.36 20.91 -8.24
C ARG A 282 22.60 19.70 -7.73
N CYS A 283 21.51 19.97 -7.01
CA CYS A 283 20.53 18.96 -6.66
C CYS A 283 19.78 18.51 -7.92
N LEU A 284 19.84 17.21 -8.23
CA LEU A 284 19.25 16.66 -9.45
C LEU A 284 17.86 16.06 -9.18
N GLY A 285 16.92 16.29 -10.09
CA GLY A 285 15.70 15.51 -10.26
C GLY A 285 15.58 14.95 -11.69
N LEU A 286 14.89 13.84 -11.87
CA LEU A 286 14.59 13.23 -13.16
C LEU A 286 13.10 12.91 -13.22
N TYR A 287 12.42 13.38 -14.27
CA TYR A 287 10.98 13.15 -14.41
C TYR A 287 10.61 12.28 -15.61
N HIS A 288 9.45 11.64 -15.46
CA HIS A 288 8.79 10.83 -16.48
C HIS A 288 7.42 11.43 -16.80
N PHE A 289 7.20 11.79 -18.07
CA PHE A 289 5.88 12.25 -18.52
C PHE A 289 4.96 11.06 -18.77
N ALA A 290 3.85 10.99 -18.03
CA ALA A 290 2.88 9.90 -18.12
C ALA A 290 2.13 9.91 -19.46
N ARG A 291 1.86 8.74 -20.05
CA ARG A 291 0.98 8.58 -21.23
C ARG A 291 -0.19 7.64 -20.92
N ASN A 292 -0.99 8.05 -19.94
CA ASN A 292 -2.27 7.42 -19.61
C ASN A 292 -3.45 8.10 -20.33
N ASP A 293 -3.19 8.98 -21.29
CA ASP A 293 -4.22 9.66 -22.07
C ASP A 293 -4.94 8.71 -23.05
N PRO A 294 -6.27 8.88 -23.24
CA PRO A 294 -7.05 8.09 -24.19
C PRO A 294 -6.66 8.36 -25.65
N PRO A 295 -6.97 7.45 -26.60
CA PRO A 295 -7.82 6.26 -26.44
C PRO A 295 -7.08 4.99 -25.98
N ASP A 296 -5.75 4.98 -26.06
CA ASP A 296 -4.92 3.81 -25.83
C ASP A 296 -3.93 4.12 -24.70
N PRO A 297 -4.39 4.15 -23.43
CA PRO A 297 -3.53 4.45 -22.29
C PRO A 297 -2.48 3.34 -22.12
N ASN A 298 -1.23 3.71 -21.84
CA ASN A 298 -0.22 2.72 -21.49
C ASN A 298 -0.47 2.15 -20.09
N ASP A 299 0.07 0.96 -19.82
CA ASP A 299 0.09 0.38 -18.48
C ASP A 299 1.06 1.12 -17.55
N PRO A 300 0.67 1.44 -16.30
CA PRO A 300 1.50 2.19 -15.36
C PRO A 300 2.79 1.45 -14.97
N ARG A 301 2.75 0.11 -14.93
CA ARG A 301 3.93 -0.70 -14.59
C ARG A 301 4.90 -0.76 -15.76
N GLU A 302 4.42 -0.81 -16.99
CA GLU A 302 5.26 -0.74 -18.19
C GLU A 302 5.99 0.60 -18.29
N GLU A 303 5.30 1.71 -18.09
CA GLU A 303 5.90 3.05 -18.05
C GLU A 303 6.91 3.20 -16.91
N ALA A 304 6.57 2.75 -15.70
CA ALA A 304 7.49 2.77 -14.56
C ALA A 304 8.74 1.93 -14.83
N ASN A 305 8.59 0.71 -15.38
CA ASN A 305 9.72 -0.15 -15.74
C ASN A 305 10.60 0.50 -16.81
N TRP A 306 10.00 1.13 -17.82
CA TRP A 306 10.74 1.86 -18.85
C TRP A 306 11.53 3.03 -18.25
N PHE A 307 10.89 3.89 -17.47
CA PHE A 307 11.56 5.00 -16.79
C PHE A 307 12.73 4.52 -15.94
N VAL A 308 12.49 3.55 -15.04
CA VAL A 308 13.54 3.00 -14.16
C VAL A 308 14.69 2.42 -14.98
N SER A 309 14.42 1.69 -16.08
CA SER A 309 15.48 1.15 -16.94
C SER A 309 16.41 2.22 -17.51
N GLN A 310 15.91 3.45 -17.70
CA GLN A 310 16.70 4.55 -18.22
C GLN A 310 17.48 5.29 -17.14
N VAL A 311 16.85 5.47 -15.96
CA VAL A 311 17.39 6.30 -14.86
C VAL A 311 18.12 5.51 -13.78
N ASP A 312 18.15 4.17 -13.84
CA ASP A 312 18.84 3.29 -12.89
C ASP A 312 20.26 3.78 -12.49
N PRO A 313 21.13 4.24 -13.42
CA PRO A 313 22.46 4.75 -13.07
C PRO A 313 22.48 6.02 -12.19
N TYR A 314 21.34 6.68 -12.05
CA TYR A 314 21.15 7.92 -11.29
C TYR A 314 20.37 7.71 -9.99
N VAL A 315 19.85 6.50 -9.74
CA VAL A 315 19.20 6.15 -8.47
C VAL A 315 20.18 6.39 -7.32
N GLY A 316 19.73 7.04 -6.25
CA GLY A 316 20.60 7.47 -5.15
C GLY A 316 21.22 8.87 -5.32
N ARG A 317 21.10 9.46 -6.52
CA ARG A 317 21.68 10.76 -6.88
C ARG A 317 20.67 11.74 -7.46
N ALA A 318 19.50 11.27 -7.88
CA ALA A 318 18.40 12.08 -8.39
C ALA A 318 17.08 11.76 -7.67
N VAL A 319 16.29 12.80 -7.39
CA VAL A 319 14.87 12.62 -7.04
C VAL A 319 14.12 12.15 -8.28
N LEU A 320 13.28 11.13 -8.15
CA LEU A 320 12.48 10.58 -9.24
C LEU A 320 11.08 11.21 -9.19
N VAL A 321 10.55 11.62 -10.34
CA VAL A 321 9.29 12.37 -10.42
C VAL A 321 8.36 11.75 -11.49
N LEU A 322 7.09 11.56 -11.14
CA LEU A 322 6.02 11.35 -12.11
C LEU A 322 5.47 12.71 -12.52
N ASP A 323 5.54 13.04 -13.81
CA ASP A 323 4.89 14.21 -14.39
C ASP A 323 3.49 13.82 -14.88
N TRP A 324 2.48 14.31 -14.15
CA TRP A 324 1.07 13.94 -14.24
C TRP A 324 0.22 15.07 -14.83
N GLU A 325 0.23 15.19 -16.15
CA GLU A 325 -0.48 16.25 -16.88
C GLU A 325 -1.12 15.81 -18.21
N ALA A 326 -1.12 14.50 -18.50
CA ALA A 326 -1.65 13.96 -19.75
C ALA A 326 -3.13 14.31 -19.93
N ALA A 327 -3.45 15.01 -21.03
CA ALA A 327 -4.79 15.52 -21.27
C ALA A 327 -5.82 14.37 -21.34
N GLY A 328 -6.83 14.41 -20.47
CA GLY A 328 -7.85 13.37 -20.36
C GLY A 328 -7.45 12.16 -19.50
N GLY A 329 -6.22 12.12 -18.99
CA GLY A 329 -5.74 11.10 -18.06
C GLY A 329 -5.65 11.57 -16.60
N THR A 330 -5.68 12.86 -16.33
CA THR A 330 -5.33 13.41 -15.00
C THR A 330 -6.26 13.02 -13.84
N SER A 331 -7.48 12.54 -14.12
CA SER A 331 -8.43 12.07 -13.09
C SER A 331 -8.14 10.67 -12.57
N ASP A 332 -7.31 9.88 -13.27
CA ASP A 332 -6.98 8.50 -12.91
C ASP A 332 -5.83 8.46 -11.89
N THR A 333 -6.10 8.90 -10.66
CA THR A 333 -5.09 8.95 -9.59
C THR A 333 -4.65 7.55 -9.13
N ALA A 334 -5.43 6.51 -9.45
CA ALA A 334 -5.07 5.12 -9.23
C ALA A 334 -3.92 4.65 -10.16
N TRP A 335 -3.95 5.03 -11.44
CA TRP A 335 -2.82 4.80 -12.34
C TRP A 335 -1.55 5.49 -11.83
N ALA A 336 -1.66 6.75 -11.39
CA ALA A 336 -0.54 7.47 -10.80
C ALA A 336 0.01 6.74 -9.56
N LEU A 337 -0.87 6.27 -8.67
CA LEU A 337 -0.48 5.46 -7.51
C LEU A 337 0.24 4.17 -7.90
N ALA A 338 -0.24 3.46 -8.92
CA ALA A 338 0.38 2.22 -9.42
C ALA A 338 1.78 2.47 -9.97
N TRP A 339 1.97 3.55 -10.74
CA TRP A 339 3.29 3.96 -11.25
C TRP A 339 4.24 4.33 -10.10
N LEU A 340 3.80 5.19 -9.18
CA LEU A 340 4.59 5.65 -8.03
C LEU A 340 5.02 4.46 -7.16
N THR A 341 4.10 3.54 -6.93
CA THR A 341 4.36 2.30 -6.19
C THR A 341 5.36 1.43 -6.92
N ARG A 342 5.22 1.25 -8.24
CA ARG A 342 6.16 0.44 -9.02
C ARG A 342 7.59 1.01 -9.04
N VAL A 343 7.73 2.33 -9.19
CA VAL A 343 9.04 3.01 -9.11
C VAL A 343 9.65 2.86 -7.72
N ARG A 344 8.83 3.02 -6.67
CA ARG A 344 9.26 2.80 -5.28
C ARG A 344 9.65 1.36 -5.01
N GLU A 345 8.91 0.37 -5.51
CA GLU A 345 9.27 -1.05 -5.38
C GLU A 345 10.59 -1.38 -6.07
N THR A 346 10.81 -0.83 -7.26
CA THR A 346 11.98 -1.16 -8.08
C THR A 346 13.24 -0.45 -7.57
N THR A 347 13.13 0.81 -7.17
CA THR A 347 14.29 1.66 -6.79
C THR A 347 14.45 1.84 -5.29
N GLY A 348 13.36 1.75 -4.52
CA GLY A 348 13.21 2.13 -3.10
C GLY A 348 13.33 3.61 -2.81
N VAL A 349 13.52 4.43 -3.84
CA VAL A 349 13.34 5.88 -3.76
C VAL A 349 11.85 6.14 -3.63
N THR A 350 11.44 7.07 -2.78
CA THR A 350 10.05 7.56 -2.79
C THR A 350 9.93 8.59 -3.91
N PRO A 351 9.27 8.27 -5.04
CA PRO A 351 9.08 9.25 -6.09
C PRO A 351 8.16 10.39 -5.64
N MET A 352 8.28 11.51 -6.32
CA MET A 352 7.43 12.70 -6.18
C MET A 352 6.39 12.71 -7.30
N VAL A 353 5.20 13.25 -7.04
CA VAL A 353 4.22 13.55 -8.09
C VAL A 353 4.29 15.02 -8.45
N TYR A 354 4.36 15.32 -9.74
CA TYR A 354 4.18 16.65 -10.31
C TYR A 354 2.82 16.77 -10.96
N THR A 355 2.05 17.81 -10.62
CA THR A 355 0.79 18.12 -11.32
C THR A 355 0.36 19.57 -11.06
N SER A 356 -0.59 20.07 -11.86
CA SER A 356 -1.12 21.43 -11.67
C SER A 356 -1.99 21.56 -10.42
N ALA A 357 -2.00 22.74 -9.80
CA ALA A 357 -2.89 23.07 -8.68
C ALA A 357 -4.37 22.87 -9.06
N SER A 358 -4.73 23.06 -10.33
CA SER A 358 -6.08 22.78 -10.81
C SER A 358 -6.42 21.28 -10.82
N VAL A 359 -5.45 20.41 -11.08
CA VAL A 359 -5.63 18.95 -11.02
C VAL A 359 -5.63 18.48 -9.56
N VAL A 360 -4.81 19.06 -8.69
CA VAL A 360 -4.87 18.80 -7.24
C VAL A 360 -6.27 19.07 -6.70
N ALA A 361 -6.86 20.22 -7.06
CA ALA A 361 -8.20 20.59 -6.61
C ALA A 361 -9.34 19.78 -7.27
N ALA A 362 -9.09 19.09 -8.37
CA ALA A 362 -10.12 18.43 -9.19
C ALA A 362 -10.10 16.90 -9.11
N SER A 363 -9.19 16.30 -8.35
CA SER A 363 -9.00 14.84 -8.29
C SER A 363 -8.75 14.35 -6.87
N ASP A 364 -9.05 13.09 -6.60
CA ASP A 364 -8.81 12.49 -5.28
C ASP A 364 -7.36 12.03 -5.14
N TRP A 365 -6.65 12.66 -4.22
CA TRP A 365 -5.25 12.39 -3.92
C TRP A 365 -5.01 11.81 -2.53
N ASP A 366 -6.06 11.45 -1.78
CA ASP A 366 -5.97 11.01 -0.38
C ASP A 366 -5.07 9.78 -0.22
N THR A 367 -5.21 8.80 -1.12
CA THR A 367 -4.36 7.60 -1.08
C THR A 367 -2.91 7.93 -1.43
N VAL A 368 -2.66 8.74 -2.45
CA VAL A 368 -1.28 9.12 -2.86
C VAL A 368 -0.59 9.91 -1.74
N SER A 369 -1.28 10.88 -1.14
CA SER A 369 -0.75 11.68 -0.02
C SER A 369 -0.53 10.83 1.25
N SER A 370 -1.50 9.99 1.63
CA SER A 370 -1.41 9.14 2.83
C SER A 370 -0.29 8.09 2.74
N TRP A 371 0.12 7.69 1.52
CA TRP A 371 1.26 6.81 1.27
C TRP A 371 2.63 7.54 1.32
N GLY A 372 2.60 8.86 1.53
CA GLY A 372 3.76 9.70 1.76
C GLY A 372 4.50 10.13 0.50
N TYR A 373 3.87 10.09 -0.68
CA TYR A 373 4.45 10.60 -1.93
C TYR A 373 4.43 12.14 -1.92
N PRO A 374 5.59 12.84 -2.02
CA PRO A 374 5.62 14.29 -2.00
C PRO A 374 5.02 14.92 -3.25
N LEU A 375 4.48 16.14 -3.12
CA LEU A 375 3.92 16.92 -4.21
C LEU A 375 4.89 18.01 -4.70
N TRP A 376 5.07 18.09 -6.02
CA TRP A 376 5.54 19.27 -6.75
C TRP A 376 4.37 19.85 -7.53
N VAL A 377 3.87 21.01 -7.11
CA VAL A 377 2.68 21.59 -7.73
C VAL A 377 3.08 22.61 -8.79
N ALA A 378 2.31 22.72 -9.88
CA ALA A 378 2.42 23.81 -10.84
C ALA A 378 1.25 24.79 -10.71
N GLY A 379 1.51 26.09 -10.82
CA GLY A 379 0.45 27.08 -10.93
C GLY A 379 0.99 28.50 -10.95
N TYR A 380 0.54 29.29 -11.93
CA TYR A 380 1.19 30.55 -12.31
C TYR A 380 0.28 31.75 -12.01
N PRO A 381 0.27 32.28 -10.77
CA PRO A 381 -0.53 33.44 -10.42
C PRO A 381 -0.02 34.70 -11.14
N ASP A 382 -0.92 35.64 -11.38
CA ASP A 382 -0.55 36.96 -11.90
C ASP A 382 0.53 37.61 -11.01
N GLY A 383 1.64 38.02 -11.63
CA GLY A 383 2.76 38.64 -10.92
C GLY A 383 3.72 37.66 -10.24
N ALA A 384 3.63 36.35 -10.53
CA ALA A 384 4.70 35.42 -10.20
C ALA A 384 6.07 35.93 -10.71
N PRO A 385 7.16 35.76 -9.96
CA PRO A 385 8.48 36.17 -10.41
C PRO A 385 8.85 35.48 -11.73
N THR A 386 9.47 36.22 -12.65
CA THR A 386 10.01 35.68 -13.92
C THR A 386 11.53 35.46 -13.87
N THR A 387 12.11 35.56 -12.68
CA THR A 387 13.53 35.30 -12.41
C THR A 387 13.63 34.42 -11.17
N LEU A 388 14.71 33.64 -11.05
CA LEU A 388 14.96 32.74 -9.91
C LEU A 388 14.67 33.44 -8.57
N ALA A 389 13.69 32.90 -7.85
CA ALA A 389 13.19 33.40 -6.59
C ALA A 389 12.69 32.23 -5.72
N THR A 390 12.39 32.52 -4.45
CA THR A 390 11.83 31.53 -3.50
C THR A 390 10.48 31.99 -2.95
N PRO A 391 9.47 32.20 -3.82
CA PRO A 391 8.15 32.70 -3.40
C PRO A 391 7.42 31.68 -2.51
N ASP A 392 6.32 32.10 -1.89
CA ASP A 392 5.39 31.22 -1.18
C ASP A 392 4.30 30.73 -2.13
N CYS A 393 4.04 29.41 -2.12
CA CYS A 393 2.96 28.80 -2.89
C CYS A 393 1.62 29.31 -2.35
N PRO A 394 0.79 29.96 -3.19
CA PRO A 394 -0.51 30.48 -2.76
C PRO A 394 -1.63 29.43 -2.83
N TRP A 395 -1.35 28.27 -3.42
CA TRP A 395 -2.34 27.24 -3.70
C TRP A 395 -2.61 26.38 -2.46
N ASP A 396 -3.88 26.10 -2.22
CA ASP A 396 -4.31 25.03 -1.34
C ASP A 396 -4.06 23.70 -2.05
N VAL A 397 -3.41 22.77 -1.34
CA VAL A 397 -3.00 21.48 -1.87
C VAL A 397 -3.36 20.35 -0.91
N ASP A 398 -4.46 20.49 -0.18
CA ASP A 398 -5.06 19.35 0.49
C ASP A 398 -5.25 18.19 -0.50
N PRO A 399 -4.92 16.95 -0.11
CA PRO A 399 -4.64 16.48 1.27
C PRO A 399 -3.17 16.58 1.74
N TRP A 400 -2.24 17.16 0.97
CA TRP A 400 -0.84 17.27 1.39
C TRP A 400 -0.58 18.36 2.44
N GLY A 401 -1.50 19.31 2.60
CA GLY A 401 -1.37 20.50 3.45
C GLY A 401 -0.33 21.52 2.96
N ALA A 402 0.79 21.09 2.36
CA ALA A 402 1.76 21.94 1.70
C ALA A 402 2.59 21.18 0.65
N PRO A 403 3.00 21.83 -0.47
CA PRO A 403 3.83 21.17 -1.47
C PRO A 403 5.30 21.12 -1.04
N LEU A 404 6.04 20.12 -1.51
CA LEU A 404 7.49 20.04 -1.36
C LEU A 404 8.21 21.01 -2.30
N ALA A 405 7.67 21.18 -3.51
CA ALA A 405 8.16 22.12 -4.53
C ALA A 405 6.99 22.80 -5.25
N TRP A 406 7.23 23.99 -5.81
CA TRP A 406 6.25 24.72 -6.61
C TRP A 406 6.92 25.30 -7.85
N GLN A 407 6.39 24.92 -9.02
CA GLN A 407 6.70 25.58 -10.29
C GLN A 407 5.82 26.83 -10.42
N TYR A 408 6.43 28.00 -10.25
CA TYR A 408 5.70 29.26 -10.13
C TYR A 408 5.58 30.03 -11.45
N THR A 409 6.36 29.68 -12.47
CA THR A 409 6.23 30.24 -13.82
C THR A 409 6.82 29.30 -14.86
N SER A 410 6.24 29.32 -16.07
CA SER A 410 6.81 28.69 -17.26
C SER A 410 7.52 29.68 -18.20
N GLU A 411 7.53 30.97 -17.85
CA GLU A 411 8.10 32.06 -18.66
C GLU A 411 9.33 32.67 -17.98
N GLY A 412 10.11 31.83 -17.31
CA GLY A 412 11.30 32.24 -16.58
C GLY A 412 12.43 32.77 -17.45
N ARG A 413 13.30 33.59 -16.87
CA ARG A 413 14.51 34.12 -17.49
C ARG A 413 15.73 33.81 -16.64
N VAL A 414 16.70 33.14 -17.25
CA VAL A 414 17.99 32.81 -16.63
C VAL A 414 19.15 33.37 -17.45
N PRO A 415 20.29 33.72 -16.83
CA PRO A 415 21.44 34.25 -17.56
C PRO A 415 21.93 33.30 -18.66
N GLY A 416 22.17 33.84 -19.85
CA GLY A 416 22.72 33.06 -20.98
C GLY A 416 21.68 32.28 -21.79
N TRP A 417 20.38 32.48 -21.53
CA TRP A 417 19.28 31.85 -22.27
C TRP A 417 18.23 32.88 -22.67
N ASP A 418 17.90 32.93 -23.96
CA ASP A 418 16.94 33.88 -24.52
C ASP A 418 15.49 33.34 -24.55
N GLY A 419 15.32 32.02 -24.33
CA GLY A 419 14.02 31.35 -24.33
C GLY A 419 13.35 31.31 -22.97
N ASP A 420 12.14 30.75 -22.95
CA ASP A 420 11.42 30.44 -21.72
C ASP A 420 12.06 29.22 -21.02
N VAL A 421 12.04 29.24 -19.68
CA VAL A 421 12.43 28.12 -18.83
C VAL A 421 11.51 28.11 -17.61
N ASP A 422 11.10 26.93 -17.19
CA ASP A 422 10.28 26.75 -16.01
C ASP A 422 11.11 27.03 -14.75
N LEU A 423 10.54 27.77 -13.80
CA LEU A 423 11.22 28.12 -12.55
C LEU A 423 10.48 27.58 -11.33
N ASP A 424 11.27 26.98 -10.44
CA ASP A 424 10.79 26.31 -9.25
C ASP A 424 11.32 26.92 -7.98
N VAL A 425 10.54 26.76 -6.91
CA VAL A 425 11.02 26.83 -5.54
C VAL A 425 10.85 25.48 -4.89
N VAL A 426 11.90 25.00 -4.25
CA VAL A 426 11.88 23.78 -3.44
C VAL A 426 11.95 24.19 -1.97
N TYR A 427 10.97 23.78 -1.18
CA TYR A 427 10.82 24.20 0.22
C TYR A 427 11.63 23.33 1.19
N THR A 428 12.78 22.83 0.76
CA THR A 428 13.67 22.02 1.58
C THR A 428 15.13 22.38 1.32
N ASP A 429 16.06 21.79 2.07
CA ASP A 429 17.49 22.02 1.91
C ASP A 429 18.16 20.91 1.05
N PRO A 430 19.42 21.13 0.59
CA PRO A 430 20.12 20.14 -0.23
C PRO A 430 20.29 18.76 0.44
N ALA A 431 20.40 18.71 1.77
CA ALA A 431 20.57 17.45 2.48
C ALA A 431 19.28 16.63 2.44
N ARG A 432 18.14 17.26 2.67
CA ARG A 432 16.82 16.62 2.57
C ARG A 432 16.46 16.27 1.13
N TRP A 433 16.87 17.08 0.14
CA TRP A 433 16.75 16.70 -1.28
C TRP A 433 17.54 15.43 -1.59
N ALA A 434 18.79 15.35 -1.12
CA ALA A 434 19.62 14.17 -1.28
C ALA A 434 19.04 12.94 -0.55
N GLU A 435 18.33 13.11 0.57
CA GLU A 435 17.60 12.04 1.23
C GLU A 435 16.44 11.51 0.37
N LEU A 436 15.71 12.40 -0.31
CA LEU A 436 14.63 12.02 -1.22
C LEU A 436 15.16 11.32 -2.48
N ALA A 437 16.36 11.68 -2.94
CA ALA A 437 17.04 11.03 -4.06
C ALA A 437 17.59 9.65 -3.71
N ARG A 438 17.76 9.38 -2.40
CA ARG A 438 18.23 8.09 -1.91
C ARG A 438 17.05 7.14 -1.78
N PRO A 439 17.25 5.84 -2.03
CA PRO A 439 16.35 4.85 -1.48
C PRO A 439 16.12 5.17 0.00
N GLY A 440 14.89 5.05 0.51
CA GLY A 440 14.46 5.48 1.85
C GLY A 440 15.18 4.83 3.05
N TRP A 441 16.36 4.25 2.80
CA TRP A 441 17.35 3.79 3.74
C TRP A 441 18.75 4.15 3.23
N VAL A 442 19.54 4.81 4.06
CA VAL A 442 21.00 4.66 3.97
C VAL A 442 21.28 3.19 4.28
N PRO A 443 21.88 2.41 3.36
CA PRO A 443 22.21 1.02 3.65
C PRO A 443 23.03 0.93 4.93
N LEU A 444 22.62 0.06 5.85
CA LEU A 444 23.41 -0.31 7.00
C LEU A 444 24.76 -0.85 6.53
N GLU A 445 25.84 -0.43 7.19
CA GLU A 445 27.10 -1.16 7.10
C GLU A 445 26.85 -2.59 7.58
N THR A 446 27.25 -3.58 6.79
CA THR A 446 27.06 -5.01 7.11
C THR A 446 28.26 -5.51 7.93
N ASP A 447 28.47 -4.87 9.07
CA ASP A 447 29.64 -5.04 9.92
C ASP A 447 29.47 -6.13 10.99
N GLY A 448 28.24 -6.63 11.20
CA GLY A 448 27.92 -7.63 12.21
C GLY A 448 27.81 -7.07 13.63
N VAL A 449 27.74 -5.74 13.77
CA VAL A 449 27.63 -5.07 15.07
C VAL A 449 26.21 -4.55 15.25
N TRP A 450 25.53 -4.99 16.31
CA TRP A 450 24.18 -4.52 16.62
C TRP A 450 24.23 -3.09 17.17
N GLY A 451 24.08 -2.11 16.27
CA GLY A 451 24.10 -0.69 16.59
C GLY A 451 22.71 -0.05 16.65
N ARG A 452 22.67 1.21 17.11
CA ARG A 452 21.44 2.03 17.11
C ARG A 452 20.81 2.12 15.73
N ARG A 453 21.62 2.17 14.67
CA ARG A 453 21.16 2.20 13.27
C ARG A 453 20.44 0.91 12.86
N THR A 454 20.98 -0.25 13.21
CA THR A 454 20.31 -1.54 12.98
C THR A 454 18.97 -1.60 13.70
N ALA A 455 18.93 -1.18 14.97
CA ALA A 455 17.72 -1.16 15.78
C ALA A 455 16.67 -0.13 15.29
N ALA A 456 17.09 1.02 14.78
CA ALA A 456 16.19 2.01 14.17
C ALA A 456 15.63 1.48 12.84
N ARG A 457 16.49 0.88 12.02
CA ARG A 457 16.12 0.37 10.70
C ARG A 457 15.13 -0.78 10.78
N ILE A 458 15.28 -1.71 11.73
CA ILE A 458 14.31 -2.80 11.89
C ILE A 458 12.93 -2.29 12.33
N ARG A 459 12.86 -1.26 13.20
CA ARG A 459 11.59 -0.60 13.52
C ARG A 459 10.95 0.02 12.29
N GLN A 460 11.76 0.77 11.53
CA GLN A 460 11.33 1.39 10.28
C GLN A 460 10.77 0.34 9.31
N VAL A 461 11.48 -0.78 9.10
CA VAL A 461 11.05 -1.89 8.23
C VAL A 461 9.74 -2.49 8.69
N LEU A 462 9.60 -2.73 10.00
CA LEU A 462 8.43 -3.38 10.59
C LEU A 462 7.25 -2.43 10.81
N GLY A 463 7.35 -1.16 10.38
CA GLY A 463 6.28 -0.17 10.55
C GLY A 463 6.04 0.23 12.01
N VAL A 464 7.07 0.13 12.84
CA VAL A 464 7.05 0.53 14.26
C VAL A 464 7.71 1.90 14.39
N ALA A 465 7.16 2.78 15.24
CA ALA A 465 7.74 4.09 15.53
C ALA A 465 9.21 3.96 15.98
N GLU A 466 10.08 4.85 15.52
CA GLU A 466 11.54 4.73 15.73
C GLU A 466 11.95 4.78 17.22
N ASP A 467 11.18 5.49 18.03
CA ASP A 467 11.37 5.63 19.48
C ASP A 467 10.67 4.53 20.30
N ALA A 468 9.93 3.63 19.67
CA ALA A 468 9.22 2.57 20.37
C ALA A 468 10.18 1.64 21.14
N PRO A 469 9.75 1.08 22.29
CA PRO A 469 10.50 0.06 23.00
C PRO A 469 10.91 -1.10 22.10
N TRP A 470 12.07 -1.70 22.38
CA TRP A 470 12.56 -2.85 21.59
C TRP A 470 11.55 -4.02 21.59
N GLU A 471 10.82 -4.20 22.70
CA GLU A 471 9.75 -5.19 22.80
C GLU A 471 8.73 -5.09 21.67
N THR A 472 8.29 -3.86 21.31
CA THR A 472 7.33 -3.63 20.22
C THR A 472 7.91 -4.04 18.86
N ALA A 473 9.18 -3.69 18.62
CA ALA A 473 9.88 -4.08 17.39
C ALA A 473 10.08 -5.60 17.33
N CYS A 474 10.39 -6.24 18.46
CA CYS A 474 10.55 -7.68 18.56
C CYS A 474 9.23 -8.41 18.31
N ARG A 475 8.10 -7.93 18.83
CA ARG A 475 6.77 -8.48 18.51
C ARG A 475 6.49 -8.40 17.02
N ALA A 476 6.74 -7.25 16.40
CA ALA A 476 6.55 -7.07 14.96
C ALA A 476 7.47 -8.00 14.13
N LEU A 477 8.72 -8.22 14.57
CA LEU A 477 9.63 -9.17 13.94
C LEU A 477 9.13 -10.62 14.07
N GLN A 478 8.64 -10.99 15.26
CA GLN A 478 8.07 -12.30 15.53
C GLN A 478 6.81 -12.55 14.68
N TYR A 479 5.97 -11.54 14.49
CA TYR A 479 4.87 -11.60 13.53
C TYR A 479 5.40 -11.81 12.11
N ALA A 480 6.31 -10.97 11.62
CA ALA A 480 6.88 -11.12 10.27
C ALA A 480 7.45 -12.52 10.01
N LEU A 481 8.25 -13.04 10.95
CA LEU A 481 8.84 -14.38 10.86
C LEU A 481 7.79 -15.50 10.94
N SER A 482 6.70 -15.29 11.68
CA SER A 482 5.58 -16.24 11.73
C SER A 482 4.90 -16.39 10.38
N TRP A 483 4.85 -15.32 9.57
CA TRP A 483 4.24 -15.34 8.24
C TRP A 483 5.22 -15.77 7.15
N GLN A 484 6.52 -15.50 7.29
CA GLN A 484 7.51 -15.71 6.24
C GLN A 484 8.29 -17.04 6.32
N VAL A 485 8.13 -17.81 7.40
CA VAL A 485 8.80 -19.13 7.57
C VAL A 485 7.77 -20.23 7.71
N ASP A 486 7.85 -21.25 6.87
CA ASP A 486 6.98 -22.42 7.02
C ASP A 486 7.32 -23.24 8.27
N ALA A 487 6.30 -23.92 8.80
CA ALA A 487 6.39 -24.70 10.03
C ALA A 487 7.46 -25.81 9.98
N TYR A 488 7.74 -26.40 8.81
CA TYR A 488 8.77 -27.45 8.69
C TYR A 488 10.17 -26.88 8.91
N ARG A 489 10.50 -25.76 8.26
CA ARG A 489 11.78 -25.06 8.45
C ARG A 489 11.92 -24.55 9.88
N LEU A 490 10.83 -24.04 10.45
CA LEU A 490 10.82 -23.53 11.80
C LEU A 490 11.08 -24.65 12.83
N GLN A 491 10.36 -25.78 12.72
CA GLN A 491 10.54 -26.94 13.58
C GLN A 491 11.97 -27.50 13.52
N ALA A 492 12.59 -27.52 12.33
CA ALA A 492 13.97 -27.96 12.16
C ALA A 492 14.98 -26.99 12.81
N ALA A 493 14.67 -25.70 12.81
CA ALA A 493 15.56 -24.64 13.27
C ALA A 493 15.47 -24.35 14.78
N THR A 494 14.27 -24.36 15.33
CA THR A 494 13.99 -23.86 16.69
C THR A 494 13.41 -24.93 17.61
N GLY A 495 13.04 -26.10 17.07
CA GLY A 495 12.34 -27.14 17.81
C GLY A 495 10.86 -26.84 18.08
N THR A 496 10.33 -25.74 17.55
CA THR A 496 8.92 -25.37 17.58
C THR A 496 8.43 -25.16 16.16
N ASP A 497 7.18 -25.49 15.88
CA ASP A 497 6.53 -25.27 14.60
C ASP A 497 6.12 -23.80 14.40
N ARG A 498 6.35 -22.95 15.42
CA ARG A 498 5.78 -21.60 15.55
C ARG A 498 6.67 -20.64 16.33
N VAL A 499 6.68 -19.35 15.97
CA VAL A 499 7.41 -18.28 16.70
C VAL A 499 6.46 -17.65 17.72
N PRO A 500 6.70 -17.76 19.03
CA PRO A 500 5.91 -17.08 20.04
C PRO A 500 6.07 -15.55 19.95
N VAL A 501 4.97 -14.80 19.95
CA VAL A 501 4.99 -13.33 19.98
C VAL A 501 5.11 -12.82 21.42
N THR A 502 6.29 -12.99 22.00
CA THR A 502 6.59 -12.64 23.40
C THR A 502 7.11 -11.22 23.56
N GLY A 503 7.62 -10.62 22.48
CA GLY A 503 8.41 -9.39 22.53
C GLY A 503 9.83 -9.57 23.11
N VAL A 504 10.25 -10.81 23.31
CA VAL A 504 11.60 -11.18 23.78
C VAL A 504 12.38 -11.82 22.64
N ASP A 505 13.56 -11.27 22.35
CA ASP A 505 14.44 -11.69 21.26
C ASP A 505 15.28 -12.92 21.63
N ASP A 506 14.58 -14.02 21.87
CA ASP A 506 15.13 -15.29 22.33
C ASP A 506 15.67 -16.20 21.20
N ALA A 507 16.07 -17.41 21.59
CA ALA A 507 16.63 -18.38 20.64
C ALA A 507 15.64 -18.85 19.58
N ILE A 508 14.34 -18.79 19.86
CA ILE A 508 13.31 -19.12 18.88
C ILE A 508 13.23 -18.00 17.84
N THR A 509 13.23 -16.74 18.29
CA THR A 509 13.20 -15.56 17.41
C THR A 509 14.38 -15.56 16.45
N TRP A 510 15.61 -15.74 16.95
CA TRP A 510 16.80 -15.73 16.11
C TRP A 510 16.97 -17.00 15.27
N GLY A 511 16.57 -18.16 15.79
CA GLY A 511 16.57 -19.40 15.00
C GLY A 511 15.57 -19.33 13.84
N ALA A 512 14.40 -18.70 14.06
CA ALA A 512 13.42 -18.44 13.01
C ALA A 512 13.96 -17.49 11.95
N PHE A 513 14.62 -16.40 12.36
CA PHE A 513 15.29 -15.49 11.42
C PHE A 513 16.38 -16.18 10.60
N GLN A 514 17.22 -17.00 11.22
CA GLN A 514 18.27 -17.76 10.51
C GLN A 514 17.66 -18.77 9.51
N ALA A 515 16.55 -19.42 9.89
CA ALA A 515 15.82 -20.33 9.00
C ALA A 515 15.20 -19.57 7.81
N TRP A 516 14.56 -18.44 8.09
CA TRP A 516 14.01 -17.52 7.11
C TRP A 516 15.09 -17.08 6.13
N TRP A 517 16.21 -16.55 6.64
CA TRP A 517 17.34 -16.05 5.86
C TRP A 517 17.80 -17.15 4.89
N ASN A 518 18.19 -18.30 5.43
CA ASN A 518 18.60 -19.45 4.63
C ASN A 518 17.58 -19.88 3.54
N ALA A 519 16.30 -19.56 3.68
CA ALA A 519 15.27 -19.84 2.68
C ALA A 519 14.95 -18.65 1.75
N SER A 520 15.31 -17.42 2.11
CA SER A 520 14.86 -16.19 1.44
C SER A 520 15.48 -16.02 0.05
N GLY A 521 16.68 -16.56 -0.18
CA GLY A 521 17.41 -16.37 -1.44
C GLY A 521 18.03 -14.97 -1.62
N VAL A 522 17.90 -14.09 -0.63
CA VAL A 522 18.41 -12.71 -0.66
C VAL A 522 19.59 -12.53 0.31
N PRO A 523 20.86 -12.44 -0.14
CA PRO A 523 21.36 -12.50 -1.53
C PRO A 523 21.68 -13.92 -2.03
N GLU A 524 21.65 -14.20 -3.32
CA GLU A 524 21.80 -15.57 -3.83
C GLU A 524 23.02 -16.34 -3.26
N GLY A 525 22.80 -17.60 -2.85
CA GLY A 525 23.85 -18.50 -2.36
C GLY A 525 24.29 -18.25 -0.90
N HIS A 526 23.68 -17.30 -0.19
CA HIS A 526 23.97 -17.07 1.22
C HIS A 526 23.42 -18.20 2.10
N ARG A 527 24.16 -18.58 3.15
CA ARG A 527 23.64 -19.37 4.29
C ARG A 527 24.44 -19.06 5.55
N ILE A 528 23.79 -19.16 6.71
CA ILE A 528 24.41 -19.05 8.04
C ILE A 528 24.00 -20.24 8.91
N PRO A 529 24.80 -20.63 9.91
CA PRO A 529 24.41 -21.66 10.86
C PRO A 529 23.15 -21.25 11.66
N VAL A 530 22.27 -22.21 11.92
CA VAL A 530 21.12 -21.99 12.81
C VAL A 530 21.57 -22.21 14.25
N THR A 531 22.02 -21.14 14.91
CA THR A 531 22.52 -21.15 16.29
C THR A 531 21.45 -20.74 17.31
N GLY A 532 20.38 -20.07 16.87
CA GLY A 532 19.44 -19.41 17.75
C GLY A 532 20.06 -18.25 18.54
N GLN A 533 21.19 -17.70 18.11
CA GLN A 533 21.84 -16.56 18.76
C GLN A 533 21.87 -15.38 17.81
N CYS A 534 21.74 -14.16 18.36
CA CYS A 534 22.03 -12.92 17.63
C CYS A 534 23.56 -12.69 17.60
N ASP A 535 24.28 -13.63 16.98
CA ASP A 535 25.73 -13.57 16.80
C ASP A 535 26.12 -12.66 15.63
N GLU A 536 27.42 -12.38 15.48
CA GLU A 536 27.94 -11.45 14.45
C GLU A 536 27.44 -11.80 13.04
N GLU A 537 27.38 -13.10 12.69
CA GLU A 537 26.93 -13.57 11.39
C GLU A 537 25.43 -13.35 11.20
N THR A 538 24.63 -13.59 12.23
CA THR A 538 23.19 -13.29 12.27
C THR A 538 22.94 -11.79 12.17
N ILE A 539 23.74 -10.96 12.85
CA ILE A 539 23.62 -9.51 12.77
C ILE A 539 23.93 -9.01 11.36
N ARG A 540 24.97 -9.55 10.69
CA ARG A 540 25.24 -9.24 9.27
C ARG A 540 24.06 -9.62 8.39
N ALA A 541 23.49 -10.80 8.59
CA ALA A 541 22.30 -11.25 7.87
C ALA A 541 21.09 -10.33 8.10
N VAL A 542 20.85 -9.88 9.33
CA VAL A 542 19.83 -8.86 9.65
C VAL A 542 20.12 -7.57 8.91
N GLN A 543 21.34 -7.04 8.99
CA GLN A 543 21.71 -5.79 8.31
C GLN A 543 21.50 -5.88 6.79
N ILE A 544 21.90 -6.99 6.16
CA ILE A 544 21.66 -7.23 4.74
C ILE A 544 20.15 -7.29 4.48
N THR A 545 19.41 -8.10 5.23
CA THR A 545 17.94 -8.21 5.12
C THR A 545 17.25 -6.86 5.18
N LEU A 546 17.62 -6.03 6.16
CA LEU A 546 17.07 -4.71 6.36
C LEU A 546 17.43 -3.73 5.24
N ASN A 547 18.57 -3.93 4.58
CA ASN A 547 18.96 -3.22 3.36
C ASN A 547 18.16 -3.69 2.13
N HIS A 548 17.58 -4.89 2.18
CA HIS A 548 16.69 -5.46 1.16
C HIS A 548 15.19 -5.33 1.50
N SER A 549 14.84 -4.84 2.69
CA SER A 549 13.46 -4.54 3.10
C SER A 549 13.08 -3.08 2.81
N TRP A 550 11.78 -2.77 2.75
CA TRP A 550 11.25 -1.41 2.67
C TRP A 550 10.78 -0.92 4.05
N ALA A 551 10.78 0.40 4.25
CA ALA A 551 10.19 1.01 5.45
C ALA A 551 8.67 0.81 5.44
N GLY A 552 8.08 0.40 6.57
CA GLY A 552 6.64 0.14 6.70
C GLY A 552 6.18 -1.18 6.09
N SER A 553 7.11 -1.96 5.54
CA SER A 553 6.85 -3.24 4.88
C SER A 553 6.16 -4.31 5.70
N ARG A 554 6.35 -4.24 7.02
CA ARG A 554 5.96 -5.29 7.98
C ARG A 554 6.56 -6.67 7.70
N GLY A 555 7.53 -6.79 6.78
CA GLY A 555 8.22 -8.05 6.48
C GLY A 555 9.67 -7.90 5.99
N LEU A 556 10.38 -9.01 6.04
CA LEU A 556 11.82 -9.11 5.81
C LEU A 556 12.15 -9.39 4.34
N ALA A 557 13.17 -8.72 3.82
CA ALA A 557 13.62 -8.73 2.42
C ALA A 557 12.48 -8.69 1.38
N ILE A 558 11.48 -7.85 1.63
CA ILE A 558 10.43 -7.54 0.66
C ILE A 558 10.99 -6.51 -0.34
N ARG A 559 11.71 -6.99 -1.34
CA ARG A 559 11.81 -6.39 -2.67
C ARG A 559 11.79 -7.53 -3.70
N PRO A 560 11.24 -7.29 -4.90
CA PRO A 560 11.09 -8.31 -5.94
C PRO A 560 12.39 -9.01 -6.34
#